data_AF-A0AAN6EGL4-F1
#
_entry.id   AF-A0AAN6EGL4-F1
#
_cell.length_a   1.000
_cell.length_b   1.000
_cell.length_c   1.000
_cell.angle_alpha   90.00
_cell.angle_beta   90.00
_cell.angle_gamma   90.00
#
_symmetry.space_group_name_H-M   'P 1'
#
loop_
_entity.id
_entity.type
_entity.pdbx_description
1 polymer ?
#
loop_
_entity_poly.entity_id
_entity_poly.type
_entity_poly.pdbx_seq_one_letter_code
_entity_poly.pdbx_strand_id
1 'polypeptide(L)'
;MVEPAAGNIVIDGVDISTIGLHDLRSRISVIPQDPVLFYGSIRDNLDPMDEYTDDEVWAAIRATHIEGLLEKPTEKYVEDPDDDDMGVWVEGIGLDKWVMYGGNNFSVGERQLLSLCRALLWKRKILVLDEATANIDNKTDQLIQTVLRDEFKDCTILTIAHRLNTVMDCDRILVMDQGTVAEFDTPENLLARDGPFTQLVASMKLSHGELVSNN
;
A
#
# COMPACT_ATOMS: atom_id res chain seq x y z
N MET A 1 -1.97 11.97 16.19
CA MET A 1 -2.82 12.60 15.15
C MET A 1 -3.17 14.00 15.64
N VAL A 2 -3.20 14.99 14.75
CA VAL A 2 -3.28 16.43 15.09
C VAL A 2 -4.45 17.04 14.33
N GLU A 3 -5.19 17.96 14.95
CA GLU A 3 -6.21 18.76 14.28
C GLU A 3 -5.58 19.97 13.56
N PRO A 4 -6.07 20.36 12.38
CA PRO A 4 -5.54 21.54 11.68
C PRO A 4 -5.75 22.79 12.54
N ALA A 5 -4.70 23.60 12.69
CA ALA A 5 -4.79 24.86 13.44
C ALA A 5 -5.74 25.88 12.78
N ALA A 6 -5.93 25.78 11.47
CA ALA A 6 -6.87 26.56 10.67
C ALA A 6 -7.22 25.83 9.36
N GLY A 7 -8.33 26.22 8.73
CA GLY A 7 -8.84 25.58 7.51
C GLY A 7 -9.61 24.29 7.80
N ASN A 8 -10.00 23.59 6.74
CA ASN A 8 -10.72 22.33 6.84
C ASN A 8 -10.37 21.35 5.71
N ILE A 9 -10.65 20.07 5.96
CA ILE A 9 -10.52 18.99 4.98
C ILE A 9 -11.92 18.48 4.69
N VAL A 10 -12.27 18.42 3.41
CA VAL A 10 -13.62 18.09 2.94
C VAL A 10 -13.55 16.85 2.05
N ILE A 11 -14.42 15.87 2.33
CA ILE A 11 -14.60 14.66 1.52
C ILE A 11 -16.08 14.58 1.15
N ASP A 12 -16.38 14.47 -0.16
CA ASP A 12 -17.76 14.43 -0.69
C ASP A 12 -18.65 15.59 -0.19
N GLY A 13 -18.05 16.77 -0.01
CA GLY A 13 -18.74 17.97 0.49
C GLY A 13 -18.96 18.00 2.00
N VAL A 14 -18.47 16.99 2.75
CA VAL A 14 -18.57 16.92 4.21
C VAL A 14 -17.22 17.24 4.85
N ASP A 15 -17.23 18.16 5.82
CA ASP A 15 -16.06 18.49 6.63
C ASP A 15 -15.75 17.33 7.58
N ILE A 16 -14.53 16.79 7.52
CA ILE A 16 -14.16 15.59 8.29
C ILE A 16 -14.15 15.84 9.80
N SER A 17 -14.00 17.10 10.24
CA SER A 17 -14.04 17.47 11.67
C SER A 17 -15.42 17.25 12.30
N THR A 18 -16.45 17.10 11.47
CA THR A 18 -17.84 16.87 11.89
C THR A 18 -18.21 15.39 12.01
N ILE A 19 -17.33 14.48 11.59
CA ILE A 19 -17.55 13.03 11.56
C ILE A 19 -16.72 12.35 12.66
N GLY A 20 -17.27 11.30 13.27
CA GLY A 20 -16.51 10.45 14.20
C GLY A 20 -15.30 9.80 13.52
N LEU A 21 -14.17 9.76 14.24
CA LEU A 21 -12.90 9.25 13.69
C LEU A 21 -12.99 7.81 13.16
N HIS A 22 -13.77 6.97 13.84
CA HIS A 22 -14.01 5.59 13.41
C HIS A 22 -14.74 5.56 12.06
N ASP A 23 -15.82 6.33 11.92
CA ASP A 23 -16.63 6.36 10.70
C ASP A 23 -15.83 6.91 9.52
N LEU A 24 -15.02 7.95 9.74
CA LEU A 24 -14.11 8.47 8.73
C LEU A 24 -13.10 7.41 8.28
N ARG A 25 -12.42 6.76 9.24
CA ARG A 25 -11.40 5.74 8.95
C ARG A 25 -11.96 4.49 8.29
N SER A 26 -13.19 4.11 8.61
CA SER A 26 -13.87 2.98 7.98
C SER A 26 -14.10 3.18 6.46
N ARG A 27 -13.92 4.40 5.94
CA ARG A 27 -14.12 4.74 4.53
C ARG A 27 -12.83 4.98 3.75
N ILE A 28 -11.67 4.91 4.42
CA ILE A 28 -10.36 5.21 3.84
C ILE A 28 -9.44 4.00 4.06
N SER A 29 -8.83 3.52 2.98
CA SER A 29 -7.74 2.55 3.04
C SER A 29 -6.41 3.30 3.01
N VAL A 30 -5.48 2.93 3.88
CA VAL A 30 -4.13 3.52 3.92
C VAL A 30 -3.11 2.40 3.78
N ILE A 31 -2.16 2.57 2.87
CA ILE A 31 -1.01 1.69 2.71
C ILE A 31 0.25 2.51 3.03
N PRO A 32 0.87 2.26 4.20
CA PRO A 32 2.05 3.01 4.62
C PRO A 32 3.33 2.53 3.91
N GLN A 33 4.41 3.28 4.12
CA GLN A 33 5.74 2.97 3.60
C GLN A 33 6.28 1.65 4.17
N ASP A 34 6.02 1.41 5.46
CA ASP A 34 6.37 0.19 6.16
C ASP A 34 5.09 -0.56 6.56
N PRO A 35 4.62 -1.51 5.73
CA PRO A 35 3.42 -2.26 6.06
C PRO A 35 3.67 -3.19 7.24
N VAL A 36 2.80 -3.05 8.23
CA VAL A 36 2.78 -3.93 9.40
C VAL A 36 1.78 -5.05 9.15
N LEU A 37 2.28 -6.27 9.22
CA LEU A 37 1.46 -7.47 9.33
C LEU A 37 1.41 -7.94 10.79
N PHE A 38 0.25 -8.47 11.18
CA PHE A 38 -0.01 -9.01 12.49
C PHE A 38 0.44 -10.47 12.57
N TYR A 39 0.86 -10.88 13.76
CA TYR A 39 1.11 -12.29 14.02
C TYR A 39 -0.21 -13.07 13.94
N GLY A 40 -0.25 -14.13 13.14
CA GLY A 40 -1.47 -14.87 12.84
C GLY A 40 -1.38 -15.57 11.49
N SER A 41 -2.52 -15.91 10.90
CA SER A 41 -2.61 -16.46 9.56
C SER A 41 -2.70 -15.35 8.50
N ILE A 42 -2.58 -15.72 7.21
CA ILE A 42 -2.89 -14.81 6.10
C ILE A 42 -4.36 -14.39 6.16
N ARG A 43 -5.26 -15.31 6.52
CA ARG A 43 -6.68 -15.03 6.77
C ARG A 43 -6.86 -13.90 7.77
N ASP A 44 -6.25 -14.01 8.95
CA ASP A 44 -6.36 -12.99 10.02
C ASP A 44 -5.80 -11.63 9.60
N ASN A 45 -4.79 -11.63 8.72
CA ASN A 45 -4.17 -10.39 8.24
C ASN A 45 -5.00 -9.67 7.19
N LEU A 46 -5.66 -10.42 6.29
CA LEU A 46 -6.49 -9.85 5.23
C LEU A 46 -7.89 -9.49 5.76
N ASP A 47 -8.46 -10.33 6.62
CA ASP A 47 -9.79 -10.18 7.19
C ASP A 47 -9.80 -10.38 8.72
N PRO A 48 -9.31 -9.40 9.49
CA PRO A 48 -9.21 -9.52 10.95
C PRO A 48 -10.55 -9.63 11.68
N MET A 49 -11.65 -9.29 11.00
CA MET A 49 -13.01 -9.23 11.57
C MET A 49 -13.90 -10.37 11.06
N ASP A 50 -13.36 -11.26 10.22
CA ASP A 50 -14.08 -12.37 9.60
C ASP A 50 -15.35 -11.92 8.86
N GLU A 51 -15.27 -10.79 8.15
CA GLU A 51 -16.38 -10.17 7.44
C GLU A 51 -16.60 -10.73 6.03
N TYR A 52 -15.62 -11.43 5.45
CA TYR A 52 -15.61 -11.87 4.06
C TYR A 52 -15.52 -13.38 3.95
N THR A 53 -16.16 -13.98 2.96
CA THR A 53 -16.00 -15.43 2.70
C THR A 53 -14.60 -15.76 2.18
N ASP A 54 -14.14 -17.01 2.32
CA ASP A 54 -12.87 -17.45 1.74
C ASP A 54 -12.81 -17.24 0.22
N ASP A 55 -13.92 -17.41 -0.48
CA ASP A 55 -14.00 -17.15 -1.91
C ASP A 55 -13.72 -15.68 -2.24
N GLU A 56 -14.20 -14.76 -1.42
CA GLU A 56 -13.94 -13.32 -1.56
C GLU A 56 -12.49 -12.96 -1.25
N VAL A 57 -11.92 -13.55 -0.19
CA VAL A 57 -10.50 -13.36 0.16
C VAL A 57 -9.61 -13.91 -0.95
N TRP A 58 -9.89 -15.11 -1.46
CA TRP A 58 -9.17 -15.67 -2.59
C TRP A 58 -9.38 -14.88 -3.89
N ALA A 59 -10.53 -14.24 -4.10
CA ALA A 59 -10.73 -13.34 -5.22
C ALA A 59 -9.79 -12.13 -5.14
N ALA A 60 -9.64 -11.52 -3.95
CA ALA A 60 -8.68 -10.43 -3.74
C ALA A 60 -7.22 -10.88 -3.91
N ILE A 61 -6.86 -12.07 -3.40
CA ILE A 61 -5.53 -12.66 -3.57
C ILE A 61 -5.21 -12.83 -5.07
N ARG A 62 -6.14 -13.37 -5.86
CA ARG A 62 -5.96 -13.54 -7.31
C ARG A 62 -5.83 -12.21 -8.04
N ALA A 63 -6.67 -11.24 -7.69
CA ALA A 63 -6.62 -9.89 -8.26
C ALA A 63 -5.30 -9.15 -7.96
N THR A 64 -4.62 -9.51 -6.87
CA THR A 64 -3.31 -8.95 -6.52
C THR A 64 -2.12 -9.82 -6.93
N HIS A 65 -2.37 -10.95 -7.60
CA HIS A 65 -1.35 -11.89 -8.12
C HIS A 65 -0.38 -12.43 -7.05
N ILE A 66 -0.86 -12.67 -5.83
CA ILE A 66 -0.04 -13.20 -4.73
C ILE A 66 -0.31 -14.66 -4.41
N GLU A 67 -1.00 -15.42 -5.26
CA GLU A 67 -1.31 -16.84 -5.02
C GLU A 67 -0.02 -17.65 -4.78
N GLY A 68 1.01 -17.42 -5.59
CA GLY A 68 2.31 -18.10 -5.46
C GLY A 68 3.05 -17.79 -4.15
N LEU A 69 2.72 -16.67 -3.48
CA LEU A 69 3.24 -16.38 -2.13
C LEU A 69 2.64 -17.34 -1.08
N LEU A 70 1.37 -17.71 -1.28
CA LEU A 70 0.59 -18.53 -0.37
C LEU A 70 0.80 -20.04 -0.58
N GLU A 71 1.32 -20.45 -1.74
CA GLU A 71 1.63 -21.85 -2.07
C GLU A 71 2.79 -22.44 -1.25
N LYS A 72 3.70 -21.58 -0.76
CA LYS A 72 4.82 -22.05 0.05
C LYS A 72 4.36 -22.17 1.51
N PRO A 73 4.54 -23.32 2.18
CA PRO A 73 4.19 -23.42 3.58
C PRO A 73 5.11 -22.57 4.45
N THR A 74 4.64 -22.28 5.65
CA THR A 74 5.41 -21.70 6.76
C THR A 74 5.07 -22.46 8.02
N GLU A 75 5.97 -22.48 8.98
CA GLU A 75 5.76 -23.18 10.25
C GLU A 75 5.75 -22.20 11.41
N LYS A 76 5.00 -22.56 12.44
CA LYS A 76 4.97 -21.85 13.72
C LYS A 76 5.14 -22.87 14.85
N TYR A 77 5.94 -22.50 15.84
CA TYR A 77 6.01 -23.26 17.09
C TYR A 77 4.80 -22.95 17.97
N VAL A 78 4.11 -23.98 18.42
CA VAL A 78 2.97 -23.91 19.34
C VAL A 78 3.35 -24.64 20.61
N GLU A 79 3.37 -23.92 21.73
CA GLU A 79 3.55 -24.51 23.06
C GLU A 79 2.35 -25.41 23.39
N ASP A 80 2.62 -26.62 23.90
CA ASP A 80 1.58 -27.49 24.43
C ASP A 80 1.37 -27.13 25.91
N PRO A 81 0.20 -26.60 26.29
CA PRO A 81 -0.06 -26.23 27.68
C PRO A 81 -0.13 -27.44 28.63
N ASP A 82 -0.22 -28.67 28.11
CA ASP A 82 -0.27 -29.90 28.89
C ASP A 82 1.09 -30.63 28.96
N ASP A 83 2.13 -30.15 28.24
CA ASP A 83 3.49 -30.71 28.23
C ASP A 83 4.54 -29.60 28.45
N ASP A 84 5.00 -29.47 29.71
CA ASP A 84 5.91 -28.41 30.18
C ASP A 84 7.27 -28.35 29.44
N ASP A 85 7.64 -29.36 28.64
CA ASP A 85 8.96 -29.46 28.01
C ASP A 85 8.93 -29.66 26.48
N MET A 86 7.76 -29.71 25.84
CA MET A 86 7.64 -29.95 24.39
C MET A 86 6.47 -29.21 23.73
N GLY A 87 6.77 -28.32 22.80
CA GLY A 87 5.81 -27.79 21.81
C GLY A 87 6.00 -28.42 20.43
N VAL A 88 5.06 -28.16 19.53
CA VAL A 88 5.04 -28.72 18.18
C VAL A 88 5.18 -27.64 17.11
N TRP A 89 5.87 -27.98 16.02
CA TRP A 89 5.87 -27.15 14.81
C TRP A 89 4.63 -27.47 13.98
N VAL A 90 3.81 -26.46 13.73
CA VAL A 90 2.59 -26.56 12.94
C VAL A 90 2.79 -25.87 11.60
N GLU A 91 2.66 -26.63 10.52
CA GLU A 91 2.69 -26.11 9.16
C GLU A 91 1.37 -25.39 8.82
N GLY A 92 1.47 -24.26 8.12
CA GLY A 92 0.36 -23.52 7.55
C GLY A 92 0.64 -23.15 6.10
N ILE A 93 -0.38 -23.24 5.25
CA ILE A 93 -0.33 -22.96 3.80
C ILE A 93 -1.60 -22.24 3.37
N GLY A 94 -1.59 -21.54 2.22
CA GLY A 94 -2.80 -20.87 1.74
C GLY A 94 -3.22 -19.75 2.69
N LEU A 95 -4.50 -19.73 3.06
CA LEU A 95 -5.04 -18.78 4.03
C LEU A 95 -4.52 -19.04 5.45
N ASP A 96 -4.18 -20.29 5.78
CA ASP A 96 -3.63 -20.70 7.08
C ASP A 96 -2.11 -20.49 7.18
N LYS A 97 -1.47 -19.98 6.12
CA LYS A 97 -0.05 -19.66 6.13
C LYS A 97 0.25 -18.66 7.24
N TRP A 98 1.28 -18.96 8.04
CA TRP A 98 1.65 -18.18 9.20
C TRP A 98 2.42 -16.90 8.83
N VAL A 99 1.99 -15.83 9.46
CA VAL A 99 2.65 -14.53 9.49
C VAL A 99 3.30 -14.35 10.85
N MET A 100 4.61 -14.15 10.85
CA MET A 100 5.38 -13.91 12.05
C MET A 100 5.27 -12.45 12.50
N TYR A 101 5.74 -12.12 13.71
CA TYR A 101 5.67 -10.75 14.24
C TYR A 101 6.24 -9.71 13.25
N GLY A 102 5.42 -8.71 12.91
CA GLY A 102 5.78 -7.66 11.95
C GLY A 102 5.92 -8.14 10.50
N GLY A 103 5.53 -9.38 10.20
CA GLY A 103 5.70 -10.00 8.89
C GLY A 103 7.16 -10.24 8.53
N ASN A 104 8.05 -10.48 9.50
CA ASN A 104 9.50 -10.60 9.26
C ASN A 104 9.88 -11.81 8.37
N ASN A 105 8.97 -12.76 8.17
CA ASN A 105 9.11 -13.88 7.25
C ASN A 105 8.71 -13.54 5.81
N PHE A 106 8.36 -12.28 5.52
CA PHE A 106 8.04 -11.74 4.21
C PHE A 106 8.98 -10.59 3.85
N SER A 107 9.34 -10.47 2.58
CA SER A 107 10.02 -9.30 2.03
C SER A 107 9.16 -8.04 2.13
N VAL A 108 9.78 -6.86 2.02
CA VAL A 108 9.04 -5.57 1.97
C VAL A 108 8.00 -5.58 0.86
N GLY A 109 8.37 -6.05 -0.34
CA GLY A 109 7.46 -6.15 -1.48
C GLY A 109 6.27 -7.06 -1.25
N GLU A 110 6.48 -8.24 -0.64
CA GLU A 110 5.40 -9.17 -0.30
C GLU A 110 4.45 -8.59 0.76
N ARG A 111 4.99 -7.89 1.78
CA ARG A 111 4.16 -7.18 2.78
C ARG A 111 3.33 -6.06 2.15
N GLN A 112 3.88 -5.38 1.14
CA GLN A 112 3.17 -4.35 0.38
C GLN A 112 1.99 -4.94 -0.40
N LEU A 113 2.23 -6.02 -1.14
CA LEU A 113 1.19 -6.70 -1.90
C LEU A 113 0.09 -7.28 -0.98
N LEU A 114 0.46 -7.85 0.17
CA LEU A 114 -0.52 -8.29 1.17
C LEU A 114 -1.37 -7.13 1.69
N SER A 115 -0.75 -5.96 1.90
CA SER A 115 -1.48 -4.76 2.33
C SER A 115 -2.38 -4.20 1.24
N LEU A 116 -1.96 -4.29 -0.03
CA LEU A 116 -2.76 -3.95 -1.19
C LEU A 116 -3.94 -4.90 -1.36
N CYS A 117 -3.72 -6.20 -1.17
CA CYS A 117 -4.77 -7.23 -1.16
C CYS A 117 -5.81 -6.96 -0.08
N ARG A 118 -5.37 -6.62 1.14
CA ARG A 118 -6.26 -6.18 2.23
C ARG A 118 -7.05 -4.93 1.85
N ALA A 119 -6.40 -3.92 1.27
CA ALA A 119 -7.07 -2.69 0.85
C ALA A 119 -8.13 -2.95 -0.24
N LEU A 120 -7.84 -3.88 -1.16
CA LEU A 120 -8.76 -4.31 -2.22
C LEU A 120 -9.98 -5.04 -1.65
N LEU A 121 -9.74 -5.97 -0.72
CA LEU A 121 -10.81 -6.73 -0.05
C LEU A 121 -11.81 -5.80 0.64
N TRP A 122 -11.32 -4.75 1.31
CA TRP A 122 -12.16 -3.78 2.01
C TRP A 122 -12.98 -2.85 1.12
N LYS A 123 -12.69 -2.78 -0.20
CA LYS A 123 -13.46 -2.05 -1.22
C LYS A 123 -13.77 -0.58 -0.84
N ARG A 124 -12.83 0.10 -0.18
CA ARG A 124 -12.97 1.52 0.21
C ARG A 124 -12.73 2.43 -0.99
N LYS A 125 -13.42 3.58 -1.04
CA LYS A 125 -13.41 4.50 -2.19
C LYS A 125 -12.25 5.49 -2.21
N ILE A 126 -11.53 5.62 -1.09
CA ILE A 126 -10.36 6.48 -0.97
C ILE A 126 -9.19 5.59 -0.53
N LEU A 127 -8.12 5.60 -1.32
CA LEU A 127 -6.88 4.89 -1.05
C LEU A 127 -5.75 5.92 -0.89
N VAL A 128 -5.02 5.84 0.22
CA VAL A 128 -3.83 6.65 0.45
C VAL A 128 -2.60 5.75 0.41
N LEU A 129 -1.67 6.05 -0.49
CA LEU A 129 -0.40 5.36 -0.65
C LEU A 129 0.71 6.28 -0.12
N ASP A 130 1.30 5.93 1.01
CA ASP A 130 2.37 6.73 1.62
C ASP A 130 3.72 6.07 1.36
N GLU A 131 4.44 6.51 0.33
CA GLU A 131 5.71 5.94 -0.11
C GLU A 131 5.69 4.40 -0.28
N ALA A 132 4.53 3.86 -0.67
CA ALA A 132 4.25 2.44 -0.75
C ALA A 132 5.20 1.62 -1.66
N THR A 133 5.97 2.26 -2.53
CA THR A 133 6.85 1.60 -3.51
C THR A 133 8.34 1.83 -3.21
N ALA A 134 8.63 2.46 -2.06
CA ALA A 134 9.97 2.68 -1.54
C ALA A 134 10.67 1.34 -1.25
N ASN A 135 11.94 1.20 -1.61
CA ASN A 135 12.76 0.02 -1.26
C ASN A 135 12.21 -1.33 -1.77
N ILE A 136 11.34 -1.30 -2.79
CA ILE A 136 10.78 -2.47 -3.46
C ILE A 136 11.47 -2.66 -4.82
N ASP A 137 11.73 -3.92 -5.19
CA ASP A 137 12.32 -4.26 -6.49
C ASP A 137 11.40 -3.88 -7.66
N ASN A 138 11.98 -3.66 -8.85
CA ASN A 138 11.23 -3.16 -10.00
C ASN A 138 10.10 -4.10 -10.46
N LYS A 139 10.26 -5.42 -10.28
CA LYS A 139 9.22 -6.38 -10.70
C LYS A 139 8.00 -6.27 -9.79
N THR A 140 8.24 -6.20 -8.48
CA THR A 140 7.16 -6.03 -7.49
C THR A 140 6.49 -4.66 -7.59
N ASP A 141 7.27 -3.59 -7.84
CA ASP A 141 6.71 -2.24 -8.09
C ASP A 141 5.78 -2.23 -9.32
N GLN A 142 6.20 -2.81 -10.44
CA GLN A 142 5.35 -2.94 -11.64
C GLN A 142 4.06 -3.70 -11.35
N LEU A 143 4.13 -4.74 -10.52
CA LEU A 143 2.95 -5.49 -10.12
C LEU A 143 1.99 -4.62 -9.30
N ILE A 144 2.50 -3.89 -8.32
CA ILE A 144 1.71 -2.93 -7.52
C ILE A 144 1.02 -1.90 -8.42
N GLN A 145 1.75 -1.30 -9.36
CA GLN A 145 1.17 -0.32 -10.30
C GLN A 145 0.07 -0.94 -11.18
N THR A 146 0.26 -2.19 -11.61
CA THR A 146 -0.75 -2.91 -12.40
C THR A 146 -2.03 -3.12 -11.60
N VAL A 147 -1.91 -3.62 -10.38
CA VAL A 147 -3.05 -3.84 -9.48
C VAL A 147 -3.78 -2.52 -9.17
N LEU A 148 -3.03 -1.43 -8.91
CA LEU A 148 -3.63 -0.11 -8.68
C LEU A 148 -4.45 0.36 -9.89
N ARG A 149 -3.95 0.14 -11.11
CA ARG A 149 -4.62 0.55 -12.34
C ARG A 149 -5.88 -0.27 -12.63
N ASP A 150 -5.80 -1.58 -12.44
CA ASP A 150 -6.85 -2.50 -12.86
C ASP A 150 -7.97 -2.61 -11.81
N GLU A 151 -7.60 -2.66 -10.53
CA GLU A 151 -8.52 -2.97 -9.43
C GLU A 151 -9.05 -1.72 -8.70
N PHE A 152 -8.33 -0.60 -8.74
CA PHE A 152 -8.70 0.63 -8.04
C PHE A 152 -9.17 1.77 -8.96
N LYS A 153 -9.51 1.47 -10.22
CA LYS A 153 -9.98 2.46 -11.22
C LYS A 153 -11.18 3.32 -10.78
N ASP A 154 -12.03 2.79 -9.90
CA ASP A 154 -13.24 3.47 -9.39
C ASP A 154 -13.02 4.07 -7.98
N CYS A 155 -11.76 4.27 -7.57
CA CYS A 155 -11.36 4.84 -6.30
C CYS A 155 -10.53 6.12 -6.51
N THR A 156 -10.63 7.05 -5.56
CA THR A 156 -9.70 8.19 -5.48
C THR A 156 -8.41 7.72 -4.81
N ILE A 157 -7.29 7.77 -5.54
CA ILE A 157 -5.98 7.37 -5.03
C ILE A 157 -5.15 8.62 -4.76
N LEU A 158 -4.71 8.80 -3.51
CA LEU A 158 -3.77 9.84 -3.12
C LEU A 158 -2.41 9.19 -2.85
N THR A 159 -1.43 9.49 -3.70
CA THR A 159 -0.09 8.89 -3.61
C THR A 159 0.95 9.93 -3.20
N ILE A 160 1.66 9.66 -2.12
CA ILE A 160 2.93 10.30 -1.77
C ILE A 160 4.04 9.44 -2.33
N ALA A 161 4.84 9.97 -3.26
CA ALA A 161 5.87 9.20 -3.94
C ALA A 161 7.16 10.00 -4.17
N HIS A 162 8.29 9.29 -4.09
CA HIS A 162 9.61 9.77 -4.50
C HIS A 162 10.14 9.06 -5.76
N ARG A 163 9.37 8.13 -6.34
CA ARG A 163 9.72 7.39 -7.56
C ARG A 163 9.08 8.01 -8.78
N LEU A 164 9.90 8.29 -9.80
CA LEU A 164 9.43 8.95 -11.02
C LEU A 164 8.34 8.15 -11.73
N ASN A 165 8.48 6.83 -11.87
CA ASN A 165 7.48 6.00 -12.56
C ASN A 165 6.10 6.11 -11.89
N THR A 166 6.04 6.02 -10.56
CA THR A 166 4.80 6.19 -9.79
C THR A 166 4.20 7.58 -10.01
N VAL A 167 5.02 8.63 -10.01
CA VAL A 167 4.57 10.01 -10.19
C VAL A 167 4.03 10.25 -11.61
N MET A 168 4.68 9.67 -12.63
CA MET A 168 4.29 9.85 -14.03
C MET A 168 3.00 9.12 -14.41
N ASP A 169 2.59 8.11 -13.64
CA ASP A 169 1.33 7.38 -13.83
C ASP A 169 0.11 8.09 -13.21
N CYS A 170 0.29 9.20 -12.48
CA CYS A 170 -0.80 9.94 -11.84
C CYS A 170 -1.57 10.86 -12.81
N ASP A 171 -2.89 10.95 -12.64
CA ASP A 171 -3.74 11.87 -13.40
C ASP A 171 -3.40 13.35 -13.18
N ARG A 172 -2.98 13.69 -11.96
CA ARG A 172 -2.59 15.04 -11.51
C ARG A 172 -1.48 14.94 -10.48
N ILE A 173 -0.63 15.95 -10.43
CA ILE A 173 0.49 16.05 -9.50
C ILE A 173 0.34 17.35 -8.70
N LEU A 174 0.42 17.22 -7.38
CA LEU A 174 0.48 18.34 -6.44
C LEU A 174 1.91 18.49 -5.92
N VAL A 175 2.60 19.54 -6.34
CA VAL A 175 3.94 19.86 -5.83
C VAL A 175 3.82 20.75 -4.61
N MET A 176 4.36 20.28 -3.50
CA MET A 176 4.39 21.01 -2.23
C MET A 176 5.79 21.63 -2.03
N ASP A 177 5.86 22.88 -1.61
CA ASP A 177 7.09 23.54 -1.16
C ASP A 177 6.82 24.35 0.12
N GLN A 178 7.66 24.15 1.14
CA GLN A 178 7.57 24.82 2.44
C GLN A 178 6.17 24.84 3.07
N GLY A 179 5.40 23.75 2.93
CA GLY A 179 4.04 23.63 3.47
C GLY A 179 2.95 24.34 2.64
N THR A 180 3.26 24.77 1.43
CA THR A 180 2.32 25.41 0.50
C THR A 180 2.28 24.67 -0.84
N VAL A 181 1.20 24.84 -1.60
CA VAL A 181 1.09 24.30 -2.96
C VAL A 181 1.87 25.19 -3.91
N ALA A 182 2.94 24.64 -4.49
CA ALA A 182 3.76 25.32 -5.49
C ALA A 182 3.19 25.14 -6.90
N GLU A 183 2.79 23.92 -7.26
CA GLU A 183 2.22 23.60 -8.57
C GLU A 183 1.13 22.53 -8.45
N PHE A 184 0.12 22.59 -9.34
CA PHE A 184 -0.91 21.56 -9.45
C PHE A 184 -1.43 21.46 -10.88
N ASP A 185 -1.12 20.35 -11.57
CA ASP A 185 -1.59 20.10 -12.94
C ASP A 185 -1.35 18.64 -13.36
N THR A 186 -1.65 18.28 -14.61
CA THR A 186 -1.22 17.01 -15.24
C THR A 186 0.31 16.95 -15.37
N PRO A 187 0.93 15.75 -15.35
CA PRO A 187 2.37 15.58 -15.55
C PRO A 187 2.90 16.29 -16.82
N GLU A 188 2.19 16.21 -17.95
CA GLU A 188 2.62 16.81 -19.21
C GLU A 188 2.67 18.34 -19.13
N ASN A 189 1.63 18.96 -18.55
CA ASN A 189 1.57 20.41 -18.35
C ASN A 189 2.66 20.92 -17.40
N LEU A 190 3.00 20.15 -16.36
CA LEU A 190 4.06 20.52 -15.43
C LEU A 190 5.45 20.39 -16.08
N LEU A 191 5.69 19.33 -16.85
CA LEU A 191 6.97 19.14 -17.57
C LEU A 191 7.20 20.16 -18.69
N ALA A 192 6.13 20.70 -19.28
CA ALA A 192 6.23 21.75 -20.27
C ALA A 192 6.66 23.11 -19.67
N ARG A 193 6.64 23.25 -18.34
CA ARG A 193 7.06 24.45 -17.60
C ARG A 193 8.49 24.26 -17.09
N ASP A 194 9.23 25.36 -17.01
CA ASP A 194 10.51 25.40 -16.28
C ASP A 194 10.25 25.69 -14.79
N GLY A 195 9.59 24.74 -14.12
CA GLY A 195 9.07 24.89 -12.76
C GLY A 195 9.64 23.88 -11.75
N PRO A 196 9.24 23.98 -10.46
CA PRO A 196 9.60 23.04 -9.40
C PRO A 196 9.48 21.56 -9.77
N PHE A 197 8.42 21.16 -10.47
CA PHE A 197 8.26 19.78 -10.90
C PHE A 197 9.38 19.31 -11.84
N THR A 198 9.73 20.11 -12.84
CA THR A 198 10.79 19.77 -13.81
C THR A 198 12.15 19.61 -13.11
N GLN A 199 12.43 20.44 -12.10
CA GLN A 199 13.64 20.34 -11.28
C GLN A 199 13.64 19.05 -10.42
N LEU A 200 12.49 18.70 -9.84
CA LEU A 200 12.30 17.43 -9.11
C LEU A 200 12.52 16.22 -10.02
N VAL A 201 11.97 16.23 -11.23
CA VAL A 201 12.17 15.13 -12.19
C VAL A 201 13.65 15.00 -12.58
N ALA A 202 14.33 16.12 -12.79
CA ALA A 202 15.76 16.12 -13.09
C ALA A 202 16.60 15.53 -11.93
N SER A 203 16.29 15.91 -10.69
CA SER A 203 16.99 15.37 -9.50
C SER A 203 16.71 13.89 -9.31
N MET A 204 15.45 13.44 -9.45
CA MET A 204 15.06 12.03 -9.34
C MET A 204 15.76 11.15 -10.38
N LYS A 205 15.92 11.63 -11.63
CA LYS A 205 16.67 10.93 -12.68
C LYS A 205 18.16 10.79 -12.34
N LEU A 206 18.76 11.84 -11.77
CA LEU A 206 20.16 11.82 -11.34
C LEU A 206 20.38 10.86 -10.16
N SER A 207 19.44 10.77 -9.23
CA SER A 207 19.49 9.86 -8.09
C SER A 207 19.28 8.39 -8.45
N HIS A 208 18.50 8.10 -9.50
CA HIS A 208 18.16 6.73 -9.91
C HIS A 208 19.05 6.14 -11.01
N GLY A 209 19.93 6.96 -11.63
CA GLY A 209 21.10 6.49 -12.36
C GLY A 209 20.91 5.27 -13.28
N GLU A 210 19.94 5.30 -14.20
CA GLU A 210 20.11 4.56 -15.45
C GLU A 210 20.96 5.38 -16.41
N LEU A 211 22.02 4.71 -16.87
CA LEU A 211 22.88 5.08 -17.99
C LEU A 211 22.04 5.43 -19.21
N VAL A 212 21.77 6.71 -19.44
CA VAL A 212 21.55 7.20 -20.81
C VAL A 212 22.94 7.34 -21.42
N SER A 213 23.56 6.22 -21.76
CA SER A 213 24.60 6.20 -22.78
C SER A 213 23.92 6.51 -24.12
N ASN A 214 24.27 7.70 -24.60
CA ASN A 214 23.93 8.29 -25.89
C ASN A 214 24.14 7.35 -27.08
N ASN A 215 23.25 7.55 -28.07
CA ASN A 215 23.36 7.27 -29.51
C ASN A 215 23.29 5.82 -30.00
#